data_AF-A0A3N5HX47-F1
#
_entry.id   AF-A0A3N5HX47-F1
#
_cell.length_a   1.000
_cell.length_b   1.000
_cell.length_c   1.000
_cell.angle_alpha   90.00
_cell.angle_beta   90.00
_cell.angle_gamma   90.00
#
_symmetry.space_group_name_H-M   'P 1'
#
loop_
_entity.id
_entity.type
_entity.pdbx_description
1 polymer ?
#
loop_
_entity_poly.entity_id
_entity_poly.type
_entity_poly.pdbx_seq_one_letter_code
_entity_poly.pdbx_strand_id
1 'polypeptide(L)'
;MTAGRGPLVALLVLLLTATSVEARPWSWLGVRIRDLGEQEMDELARRHGIGEGFGVVIVEVLTDTPAARAGMRAGDIVVAFEGRPVTDTRLLQRLIARAPVADEIRLTVLRQEGR
;
A
#
# COMPACT_ATOMS: atom_id res chain seq x y z
N MET A 1 -25.38 -8.65 58.43
CA MET A 1 -24.17 -8.79 57.58
C MET A 1 -24.22 -10.15 56.91
N THR A 2 -24.66 -10.24 55.66
CA THR A 2 -24.57 -11.47 54.84
C THR A 2 -24.89 -11.17 53.36
N ALA A 3 -23.85 -11.31 52.54
CA ALA A 3 -23.75 -11.72 51.12
C ALA A 3 -24.89 -11.43 50.10
N GLY A 4 -24.54 -10.61 49.10
CA GLY A 4 -24.18 -11.11 47.76
C GLY A 4 -25.30 -11.50 46.78
N ARG A 5 -25.42 -10.73 45.68
CA ARG A 5 -25.64 -11.20 44.29
C ARG A 5 -25.83 -10.01 43.31
N GLY A 6 -24.76 -9.62 42.61
CA GLY A 6 -24.85 -9.35 41.16
C GLY A 6 -24.57 -10.67 40.41
N PRO A 7 -24.35 -10.74 39.09
CA PRO A 7 -24.41 -9.71 38.04
C PRO A 7 -25.24 -10.18 36.80
N LEU A 8 -25.50 -9.31 35.81
CA LEU A 8 -25.68 -9.74 34.40
C LEU A 8 -25.26 -8.62 33.44
N VAL A 9 -23.98 -8.60 33.06
CA VAL A 9 -23.52 -7.99 31.81
C VAL A 9 -23.11 -9.16 30.92
N ALA A 10 -23.90 -9.44 29.89
CA ALA A 10 -23.56 -10.43 28.88
C ALA A 10 -22.55 -9.79 27.91
N LEU A 11 -21.26 -10.08 28.11
CA LEU A 11 -20.21 -9.80 27.14
C LEU A 11 -20.21 -10.93 26.11
N LEU A 12 -20.87 -10.70 24.97
CA LEU A 12 -20.80 -11.57 23.80
C LEU A 12 -19.41 -11.40 23.16
N VAL A 13 -18.49 -12.29 23.50
CA VAL A 13 -17.21 -12.44 22.78
C VAL A 13 -17.50 -13.23 21.50
N LEU A 14 -17.74 -12.52 20.40
CA LEU A 14 -17.79 -13.14 19.08
C LEU A 14 -16.34 -13.40 18.64
N LEU A 15 -15.89 -14.64 18.81
CA LEU A 15 -14.68 -15.16 18.16
C LEU A 15 -14.95 -15.24 16.66
N LEU A 16 -14.75 -14.13 15.95
CA LEU A 16 -14.51 -14.20 14.51
C LEU A 16 -13.15 -14.87 14.35
N THR A 17 -13.19 -16.14 13.93
CA THR A 17 -12.03 -16.83 13.38
C THR A 17 -11.46 -15.94 12.29
N ALA A 18 -10.33 -15.29 12.57
CA ALA A 18 -9.56 -14.61 11.56
C ALA A 18 -9.25 -15.67 10.50
N THR A 19 -9.93 -15.60 9.35
CA THR A 19 -9.58 -16.40 8.20
C THR A 19 -8.16 -16.00 7.84
N SER A 20 -7.22 -16.91 8.13
CA SER A 20 -5.80 -16.74 7.89
C SER A 20 -5.58 -16.14 6.50
N VAL A 21 -5.03 -14.93 6.45
CA VAL A 21 -4.39 -14.44 5.23
C VAL A 21 -3.20 -15.35 5.04
N GLU A 22 -3.34 -16.31 4.14
CA GLU A 22 -2.27 -17.20 3.74
C GLU A 22 -1.21 -16.35 3.05
N ALA A 23 -0.21 -15.95 3.83
CA ALA A 23 0.95 -15.18 3.40
C ALA A 23 1.66 -15.99 2.32
N ARG A 24 1.49 -15.57 1.07
CA ARG A 24 2.13 -16.24 -0.05
C ARG A 24 3.54 -15.68 -0.26
N PRO A 25 4.52 -16.53 -0.61
CA PRO A 25 5.94 -16.19 -0.55
C PRO A 25 6.42 -15.45 -1.81
N TRP A 26 6.00 -14.21 -2.00
CA TRP A 26 6.45 -13.41 -3.13
C TRP A 26 6.66 -11.94 -2.77
N SER A 27 7.90 -11.51 -2.96
CA SER A 27 8.24 -10.12 -3.24
C SER A 27 7.84 -9.78 -4.69
N TRP A 28 6.53 -9.83 -4.97
CA TRP A 28 5.98 -9.41 -6.25
C TRP A 28 4.65 -8.72 -6.00
N LEU A 29 4.52 -7.49 -6.49
CA LEU A 29 3.29 -6.71 -6.30
C LEU A 29 2.24 -6.96 -7.38
N GLY A 30 2.64 -7.42 -8.56
CA GLY A 30 1.71 -7.61 -9.68
C GLY A 30 1.34 -6.32 -10.39
N VAL A 31 2.31 -5.43 -10.55
CA VAL A 31 2.14 -4.16 -11.24
C VAL A 31 3.11 -4.07 -12.40
N ARG A 32 2.69 -3.43 -13.47
CA ARG A 32 3.60 -2.88 -14.47
C ARG A 32 3.83 -1.42 -14.13
N ILE A 33 5.09 -1.02 -14.19
CA ILE A 33 5.54 0.30 -13.78
C ILE A 33 6.40 0.93 -14.87
N ARG A 34 6.44 2.26 -14.86
CA ARG A 34 7.38 3.07 -15.63
C ARG A 34 7.86 4.25 -14.79
N ASP A 35 8.98 4.83 -15.19
CA ASP A 35 9.43 6.09 -14.61
C ASP A 35 8.43 7.20 -14.97
N LEU A 36 8.25 8.13 -14.03
CA LEU A 36 7.48 9.34 -14.24
C LEU A 36 8.26 10.28 -15.15
N GLY A 37 7.67 10.74 -16.25
CA GLY A 37 8.34 11.65 -17.18
C GLY A 37 8.45 13.07 -16.62
N GLU A 38 9.38 13.87 -17.15
CA GLU A 38 9.61 15.26 -16.73
C GLU A 38 8.34 16.12 -16.79
N GLN A 39 7.55 16.00 -17.87
CA GLN A 39 6.32 16.79 -18.02
C GLN A 39 5.24 16.42 -16.99
N GLU A 40 5.12 15.14 -16.65
CA GLU A 40 4.16 14.66 -15.66
C GLU A 40 4.61 15.05 -14.23
N MET A 41 5.92 14.99 -13.99
CA MET A 41 6.55 15.49 -12.76
C MET A 41 6.19 16.95 -12.52
N ASP A 42 6.43 17.80 -13.52
CA ASP A 42 6.13 19.22 -13.47
C ASP A 42 4.67 19.50 -13.12
N GLU A 43 3.76 18.71 -13.70
CA GLU A 43 2.34 18.83 -13.43
C GLU A 43 1.97 18.41 -12.00
N LEU A 44 2.59 17.36 -11.47
CA LEU A 44 2.42 16.90 -10.10
C LEU A 44 3.02 17.87 -9.09
N ALA A 45 4.21 18.41 -9.38
CA ALA A 45 4.86 19.43 -8.56
C ALA A 45 4.00 20.68 -8.42
N ARG A 46 3.42 21.16 -9.54
CA ARG A 46 2.50 22.32 -9.53
C ARG A 46 1.20 22.05 -8.77
N ARG A 47 0.62 20.84 -8.89
CA ARG A 47 -0.68 20.51 -8.28
C ARG A 47 -0.58 20.09 -6.82
N HIS A 48 0.50 19.41 -6.44
CA HIS A 48 0.65 18.75 -5.14
C HIS A 48 1.86 19.24 -4.33
N GLY A 49 2.65 20.18 -4.85
CA GLY A 49 3.81 20.75 -4.13
C GLY A 49 4.95 19.75 -3.91
N ILE A 50 5.06 18.75 -4.77
CA ILE A 50 6.05 17.66 -4.65
C ILE A 50 7.34 18.12 -5.31
N GLY A 51 8.48 17.86 -4.65
CA GLY A 51 9.80 18.19 -5.20
C GLY A 51 10.09 17.48 -6.53
N GLU A 52 11.02 18.02 -7.30
CA GLU A 52 11.44 17.48 -8.60
C GLU A 52 12.12 16.10 -8.43
N GLY A 53 11.80 15.14 -9.32
CA GLY A 53 12.56 13.89 -9.47
C GLY A 53 12.03 12.67 -8.70
N PHE A 54 10.77 12.66 -8.26
CA PHE A 54 10.19 11.53 -7.51
C PHE A 54 8.94 10.95 -8.17
N GLY A 55 8.97 9.66 -8.48
CA GLY A 55 7.74 8.93 -8.74
C GLY A 55 7.87 7.78 -9.71
N VAL A 56 7.09 6.74 -9.44
CA VAL A 56 6.92 5.60 -10.34
C VAL A 56 5.45 5.46 -10.67
N VAL A 57 5.12 5.48 -11.95
CA VAL A 57 3.73 5.36 -12.42
C VAL A 57 3.38 3.90 -12.60
N ILE A 58 2.27 3.48 -12.00
CA ILE A 58 1.65 2.19 -12.25
C ILE A 58 0.87 2.30 -13.56
N VAL A 59 1.28 1.55 -14.57
CA VAL A 59 0.59 1.53 -15.87
C VAL A 59 -0.47 0.45 -15.93
N GLU A 60 -0.31 -0.62 -15.15
CA GLU A 60 -1.23 -1.76 -15.13
C GLU A 60 -1.15 -2.46 -13.78
N VAL A 61 -2.29 -2.90 -13.27
CA VAL A 61 -2.40 -3.78 -12.10
C VAL A 61 -2.94 -5.11 -12.56
N LEU A 62 -2.18 -6.18 -12.36
CA LEU A 62 -2.56 -7.53 -12.76
C LEU A 62 -3.64 -8.07 -11.82
N THR A 63 -4.61 -8.81 -12.34
CA THR A 63 -5.66 -9.45 -11.54
C THR A 63 -5.10 -10.50 -10.58
N ASP A 64 -5.79 -10.72 -9.46
CA ASP A 64 -5.41 -11.70 -8.42
C ASP A 64 -4.04 -11.46 -7.75
N THR A 65 -3.52 -10.23 -7.83
CA THR A 65 -2.24 -9.84 -7.23
C THR A 65 -2.37 -9.04 -5.93
N PRO A 66 -1.29 -8.86 -5.13
CA PRO A 66 -1.32 -8.12 -3.88
C PRO A 66 -1.65 -6.65 -4.13
N ALA A 67 -1.15 -6.06 -5.21
CA ALA A 67 -1.53 -4.71 -5.62
C ALA A 67 -3.02 -4.59 -5.94
N ALA A 68 -3.60 -5.58 -6.64
CA ALA A 68 -5.05 -5.61 -6.90
C ALA A 68 -5.85 -5.72 -5.60
N ARG A 69 -5.45 -6.61 -4.67
CA ARG A 69 -6.09 -6.75 -3.35
C ARG A 69 -5.94 -5.50 -2.47
N ALA A 70 -4.84 -4.76 -2.63
CA ALA A 70 -4.59 -3.49 -1.96
C ALA A 70 -5.36 -2.31 -2.60
N GLY A 71 -6.10 -2.53 -3.69
CA GLY A 71 -6.86 -1.48 -4.37
C GLY A 71 -6.02 -0.48 -5.16
N MET A 72 -4.80 -0.88 -5.54
CA MET A 72 -3.97 -0.10 -6.46
C MET A 72 -4.63 -0.05 -7.84
N ARG A 73 -4.38 1.03 -8.57
CA ARG A 73 -4.97 1.28 -9.89
C ARG A 73 -3.90 1.75 -10.87
N ALA A 74 -4.18 1.54 -12.16
CA ALA A 74 -3.43 2.23 -13.20
C ALA A 74 -3.59 3.74 -13.04
N GLY A 75 -2.49 4.47 -13.21
CA GLY A 75 -2.40 5.91 -12.95
C GLY A 75 -1.99 6.29 -11.53
N ASP A 76 -1.90 5.32 -10.61
CA ASP A 76 -1.29 5.57 -9.30
C ASP A 76 0.20 5.89 -9.45
N ILE A 77 0.65 6.92 -8.75
CA ILE A 77 2.06 7.33 -8.74
C ILE A 77 2.63 7.01 -7.37
N VAL A 78 3.52 6.01 -7.31
CA VAL A 78 4.23 5.64 -6.09
C VAL A 78 5.31 6.67 -5.82
N VAL A 79 5.21 7.37 -4.69
CA VAL A 79 6.16 8.42 -4.29
C VAL A 79 7.00 8.03 -3.07
N ALA A 80 6.55 7.06 -2.28
CA ALA A 80 7.34 6.54 -1.18
C ALA A 80 7.08 5.05 -0.89
N PHE A 81 8.10 4.39 -0.35
CA PHE A 81 8.11 3.01 0.11
C PHE A 81 8.59 3.01 1.57
N GLU A 82 7.76 2.54 2.51
CA GLU A 82 8.06 2.61 3.95
C GLU A 82 8.42 4.04 4.41
N GLY A 83 7.74 5.04 3.86
CA GLY A 83 8.02 6.46 4.14
C GLY A 83 9.32 7.00 3.52
N ARG A 84 10.08 6.17 2.78
CA ARG A 84 11.28 6.62 2.04
C ARG A 84 10.91 7.01 0.61
N PRO A 85 11.35 8.17 0.12
CA PRO A 85 11.09 8.60 -1.25
C PRO A 85 11.54 7.58 -2.29
N VAL A 86 10.71 7.41 -3.32
CA VAL A 86 11.02 6.58 -4.50
C VAL A 86 11.19 7.49 -5.70
N THR A 87 12.40 7.49 -6.25
CA THR A 87 12.79 8.34 -7.38
C THR A 87 12.57 7.69 -8.73
N ASP A 88 12.72 6.37 -8.80
CA ASP A 88 12.75 5.63 -10.06
C ASP A 88 12.31 4.18 -9.88
N THR A 89 11.95 3.55 -10.99
CA THR A 89 11.49 2.16 -11.07
C THR A 89 12.53 1.18 -10.54
N ARG A 90 13.83 1.41 -10.79
CA ARG A 90 14.91 0.51 -10.34
C ARG A 90 15.05 0.54 -8.83
N LEU A 91 14.89 1.71 -8.20
CA LEU A 91 14.85 1.85 -6.76
C LEU A 91 13.64 1.11 -6.19
N LEU A 92 12.44 1.32 -6.73
CA LEU A 92 11.23 0.64 -6.26
C LEU A 92 11.37 -0.89 -6.33
N GLN A 93 11.85 -1.42 -7.47
CA GLN A 93 12.07 -2.85 -7.65
C GLN A 93 13.07 -3.41 -6.63
N ARG A 94 14.19 -2.70 -6.38
CA ARG A 94 15.17 -3.12 -5.36
C ARG A 94 14.59 -3.09 -3.95
N LEU A 95 13.76 -2.10 -3.63
CA LEU A 95 13.13 -1.99 -2.31
C LEU A 95 12.13 -3.13 -2.08
N ILE A 96 11.30 -3.44 -3.09
CA ILE A 96 10.38 -4.58 -3.06
C ILE A 96 11.18 -5.88 -2.90
N ALA A 97 12.20 -6.11 -3.75
CA ALA A 97 13.05 -7.31 -3.72
C ALA A 97 13.76 -7.56 -2.39
N ARG A 98 14.03 -6.49 -1.62
CA ARG A 98 14.68 -6.56 -0.30
C ARG A 98 13.69 -6.61 0.86
N ALA A 99 12.41 -6.36 0.61
CA ALA A 99 11.40 -6.39 1.63
C ALA A 99 11.19 -7.84 2.10
N PRO A 100 11.14 -8.08 3.42
CA PRO A 100 10.89 -9.42 3.94
C PRO A 100 9.48 -9.87 3.55
N VAL A 101 9.36 -11.17 3.30
CA VAL A 101 8.16 -11.85 2.77
C VAL A 101 6.94 -11.78 3.71
N ALA A 102 7.12 -11.29 4.94
CA ALA A 102 6.11 -11.29 6.00
C ALA A 102 5.69 -9.88 6.48
N ASP A 103 6.30 -8.80 5.97
CA ASP A 103 5.94 -7.45 6.42
C ASP A 103 4.82 -6.86 5.57
N GLU A 104 3.88 -6.18 6.23
CA GLU A 104 2.98 -5.25 5.56
C GLU A 104 3.79 -4.07 5.01
N ILE A 105 3.90 -3.99 3.69
CA ILE A 105 4.60 -2.90 3.03
C ILE A 105 3.64 -1.73 2.80
N ARG A 106 3.98 -0.57 3.35
CA ARG A 106 3.32 0.70 3.10
C ARG A 106 3.91 1.39 1.88
N LEU A 107 3.08 1.51 0.84
CA LEU A 107 3.33 2.38 -0.30
C LEU A 107 2.54 3.68 -0.13
N THR A 108 3.20 4.81 -0.38
CA THR A 108 2.52 6.10 -0.53
C THR A 108 2.31 6.35 -2.00
N VAL A 109 1.04 6.49 -2.40
CA VAL A 109 0.64 6.72 -3.78
C VAL A 109 -0.13 8.02 -3.92
N LEU A 110 -0.01 8.64 -5.09
CA LEU A 110 -0.84 9.76 -5.50
C LEU A 110 -1.79 9.30 -6.58
N ARG A 111 -3.04 9.73 -6.48
CA ARG A 111 -4.11 9.37 -7.41
C ARG A 111 -4.75 10.63 -7.98
N GLN A 112 -4.87 10.69 -9.30
CA GLN A 112 -5.40 11.84 -10.04
C GLN A 112 -6.88 12.15 -9.73
N GLU A 113 -7.68 11.12 -9.43
CA GLU A 113 -9.07 11.29 -8.99
C GLU A 113 -9.08 11.64 -7.50
N GLY A 114 -9.27 12.93 -7.20
CA GLY A 114 -9.10 13.50 -5.86
C GLY A 114 -9.79 12.71 -4.75
N ARG A 115 -8.96 12.06 -3.92
CA ARG A 115 -9.07 11.88 -2.46
C ARG A 115 -7.89 11.08 -1.95
#